data_AF-A0A0J8GTW8-F1
#
_entry.id   AF-A0A0J8GTW8-F1
#
_cell.length_a   1.000
_cell.length_b   1.000
_cell.length_c   1.000
_cell.angle_alpha   90.00
_cell.angle_beta   90.00
_cell.angle_gamma   90.00
#
_symmetry.space_group_name_H-M   'P 1'
#
loop_
_entity.id
_entity.type
_entity.pdbx_description
1 polymer ?
#
loop_
_entity_poly.entity_id
_entity_poly.type
_entity_poly.pdbx_seq_one_letter_code
_entity_poly.pdbx_strand_id
1 'polypeptide(L)'
;MRINLKAKTFIFGLSGLLISACSDQNKTEIPSFSAENKQPESGLTIQTLDFESNDLSAWQFESTSNLNVSTEAYKTGNTSLKVSGLNESAVMLDTSNSFTNGYEYTISAWVKASSTEIDEINLALNLIDEAGPREKLIAQHVFDQVSAKPLTLTAVNSQNSGNEWVLIQGHYQHLLFGQLKSSEIVFKVLGGDGQNLEYFIDDLSFTAGKVSISDDSSGGD
;
A
#
# COMPACT_ATOMS: atom_id res chain seq x y z
N MET A 1 -40.05 32.86 7.85
CA MET A 1 -38.60 33.13 7.79
C MET A 1 -38.19 33.06 6.32
N ARG A 2 -37.82 34.19 5.69
CA ARG A 2 -37.46 34.25 4.26
C ARG A 2 -35.96 34.51 4.16
N ILE A 3 -35.22 33.60 3.52
CA ILE A 3 -33.76 33.71 3.33
C ILE A 3 -33.52 34.37 1.98
N ASN A 4 -32.75 35.46 2.00
CA ASN A 4 -32.47 36.31 0.85
C ASN A 4 -31.09 35.91 0.31
N LEU A 5 -31.05 35.22 -0.84
CA LEU A 5 -29.80 34.81 -1.49
C LEU A 5 -29.30 35.94 -2.41
N LYS A 6 -28.23 36.63 -2.02
CA LYS A 6 -27.50 37.56 -2.91
C LYS A 6 -26.54 36.77 -3.80
N ALA A 7 -26.82 36.71 -5.09
CA ALA A 7 -25.88 36.21 -6.09
C ALA A 7 -24.73 37.23 -6.26
N LYS A 8 -23.48 36.77 -6.06
CA LYS A 8 -22.26 37.53 -6.32
C LYS A 8 -21.76 37.18 -7.72
N THR A 9 -21.87 38.11 -8.65
CA THR A 9 -21.30 37.99 -10.00
C THR A 9 -19.78 38.11 -9.93
N PHE A 10 -19.07 37.07 -10.39
CA PHE A 10 -17.62 37.09 -10.60
C PHE A 10 -17.34 37.44 -12.07
N ILE A 11 -16.61 38.54 -12.29
CA ILE A 11 -16.08 38.94 -13.60
C ILE A 11 -14.61 38.52 -13.63
N PHE A 12 -14.25 37.53 -14.46
CA PHE A 12 -12.86 37.22 -14.76
C PHE A 12 -12.39 38.09 -15.93
N GLY A 13 -11.47 39.00 -15.66
CA GLY A 13 -10.77 39.79 -16.68
C GLY A 13 -9.77 38.91 -17.42
N LEU A 14 -9.93 38.79 -18.74
CA LEU A 14 -8.87 38.37 -19.64
C LEU A 14 -7.82 39.48 -19.71
N SER A 15 -6.69 39.30 -19.03
CA SER A 15 -5.47 40.05 -19.31
C SER A 15 -4.52 39.12 -20.05
N GLY A 16 -4.31 39.41 -21.34
CA GLY A 16 -3.38 38.70 -22.19
C GLY A 16 -1.94 38.84 -21.69
N LEU A 17 -1.30 37.71 -21.43
CA LEU A 17 0.12 37.62 -21.18
C LEU A 17 0.78 37.11 -22.47
N LEU A 18 1.46 38.00 -23.20
CA LEU A 18 2.35 37.64 -24.29
C LEU A 18 3.62 37.02 -23.68
N ILE A 19 3.75 35.70 -23.78
CA ILE A 19 4.99 35.00 -23.41
C ILE A 19 5.87 34.96 -24.66
N SER A 20 6.93 35.77 -24.64
CA SER A 20 8.01 35.74 -25.61
C SER A 20 8.79 34.44 -25.44
N ALA A 21 8.86 33.63 -26.50
CA ALA A 21 9.70 32.44 -26.56
C ALA A 21 11.18 32.84 -26.67
N CYS A 22 11.94 32.74 -25.57
CA CYS A 22 13.39 32.56 -25.64
C CYS A 22 13.68 31.06 -25.66
N SER A 23 14.08 30.59 -26.84
CA SER A 23 14.66 29.27 -27.05
C SER A 23 16.11 29.28 -26.56
N ASP A 24 16.32 28.97 -25.28
CA ASP A 24 17.65 28.59 -24.78
C ASP A 24 17.75 27.06 -24.75
N GLN A 25 18.52 26.53 -25.69
CA GLN A 25 19.01 25.15 -25.66
C GLN A 25 20.02 25.00 -24.53
N ASN A 26 19.54 24.95 -23.28
CA ASN A 26 20.36 24.47 -22.19
C ASN A 26 20.23 22.95 -22.16
N LYS A 27 21.17 22.28 -22.82
CA LYS A 27 21.35 20.83 -22.77
C LYS A 27 21.72 20.47 -21.33
N THR A 28 20.71 20.23 -20.50
CA THR A 28 20.89 19.70 -19.15
C THR A 28 21.47 18.31 -19.31
N GLU A 29 22.79 18.19 -19.14
CA GLU A 29 23.44 16.91 -18.93
C GLU A 29 22.87 16.32 -17.64
N ILE A 30 21.95 15.37 -17.78
CA ILE A 30 21.47 14.58 -16.66
C ILE A 30 22.71 13.86 -16.10
N PRO A 31 23.15 14.15 -14.86
CA PRO A 31 24.29 13.47 -14.30
C PRO A 31 23.98 11.96 -14.27
N SER A 32 24.83 11.17 -14.93
CA SER A 32 24.73 9.72 -14.89
C SER A 32 25.04 9.24 -13.48
N PHE A 33 24.00 8.98 -12.71
CA PHE A 33 24.12 8.43 -11.36
C PHE A 33 24.46 6.94 -11.49
N SER A 34 25.74 6.61 -11.56
CA SER A 34 26.22 5.23 -11.46
C SER A 34 26.31 4.84 -9.99
N ALA A 35 25.18 4.80 -9.28
CA ALA A 35 25.12 4.03 -8.05
C ALA A 35 25.28 2.55 -8.44
N GLU A 36 26.28 1.89 -7.87
CA GLU A 36 26.45 0.43 -7.96
C GLU A 36 25.26 -0.22 -7.23
N ASN A 37 24.12 -0.23 -7.90
CA ASN A 37 22.87 -0.77 -7.41
C ASN A 37 22.99 -2.29 -7.51
N LYS A 38 23.62 -2.92 -6.52
CA LYS A 38 23.69 -4.37 -6.44
C LYS A 38 22.27 -4.91 -6.43
N GLN A 39 21.92 -5.54 -7.54
CA GLN A 39 20.60 -6.12 -7.72
C GLN A 39 20.38 -7.24 -6.71
N PRO A 40 19.38 -7.20 -5.81
CA PRO A 40 18.99 -8.35 -5.02
C PRO A 40 18.75 -9.54 -5.93
N GLU A 41 19.24 -10.69 -5.45
CA GLU A 41 18.95 -11.98 -6.05
C GLU A 41 17.44 -12.20 -6.01
N SER A 42 16.88 -12.73 -7.10
CA SER A 42 15.44 -12.98 -7.20
C SER A 42 14.98 -13.88 -6.05
N GLY A 43 13.91 -13.49 -5.36
CA GLY A 43 13.38 -14.25 -4.22
C GLY A 43 14.02 -13.89 -2.87
N LEU A 44 14.80 -12.80 -2.80
CA LEU A 44 15.30 -12.29 -1.53
C LEU A 44 14.15 -11.71 -0.70
N THR A 45 13.90 -12.31 0.47
CA THR A 45 13.08 -11.71 1.51
C THR A 45 13.83 -10.52 2.12
N ILE A 46 13.25 -9.34 1.99
CA ILE A 46 13.85 -8.08 2.45
C ILE A 46 13.44 -7.79 3.89
N GLN A 47 12.21 -8.16 4.25
CA GLN A 47 11.66 -7.94 5.58
C GLN A 47 10.60 -8.99 5.88
N THR A 48 10.62 -9.48 7.11
CA THR A 48 9.56 -10.31 7.70
C THR A 48 9.20 -9.72 9.05
N LEU A 49 7.91 -9.66 9.35
CA LEU A 49 7.35 -9.24 10.62
C LEU A 49 6.48 -10.39 11.14
N ASP A 50 7.03 -11.11 12.14
CA ASP A 50 6.42 -12.25 12.83
C ASP A 50 5.89 -11.89 14.23
N PHE A 51 6.09 -10.64 14.66
CA PHE A 51 5.61 -10.06 15.92
C PHE A 51 6.16 -10.66 17.23
N GLU A 52 7.03 -11.67 17.15
CA GLU A 52 7.59 -12.36 18.33
C GLU A 52 8.47 -11.45 19.20
N SER A 53 9.01 -10.36 18.65
CA SER A 53 9.83 -9.38 19.36
C SER A 53 9.02 -8.36 20.17
N ASN A 54 7.69 -8.30 19.98
CA ASN A 54 6.82 -7.23 20.49
C ASN A 54 7.17 -5.81 20.00
N ASP A 55 7.93 -5.66 18.93
CA ASP A 55 8.27 -4.36 18.37
C ASP A 55 7.19 -3.86 17.40
N LEU A 56 6.53 -2.76 17.79
CA LEU A 56 5.53 -2.06 16.99
C LEU A 56 5.97 -0.64 16.58
N SER A 57 7.26 -0.31 16.73
CA SER A 57 7.76 1.07 16.55
C SER A 57 7.56 1.65 15.15
N ALA A 58 7.50 0.79 14.12
CA ALA A 58 7.23 1.19 12.74
C ALA A 58 5.72 1.26 12.40
N TRP A 59 4.85 0.82 13.31
CA TRP A 59 3.41 0.81 13.10
C TRP A 59 2.77 2.11 13.57
N GLN A 60 1.82 2.58 12.77
CA GLN A 60 1.00 3.74 13.01
C GLN A 60 -0.47 3.34 12.87
N PHE A 61 -1.35 4.03 13.59
CA PHE A 61 -2.78 3.72 13.57
C PHE A 61 -3.58 5.00 13.79
N GLU A 62 -4.80 5.03 13.27
CA GLU A 62 -5.73 6.13 13.52
C GLU A 62 -6.17 6.15 14.98
N SER A 63 -6.38 7.33 15.57
CA SER A 63 -6.48 7.55 17.02
C SER A 63 -7.58 6.76 17.76
N THR A 64 -8.56 6.21 17.06
CA THR A 64 -9.62 5.36 17.63
C THR A 64 -9.24 3.88 17.69
N SER A 65 -8.21 3.48 16.96
CA SER A 65 -7.72 2.11 16.88
C SER A 65 -6.83 1.76 18.07
N ASN A 66 -6.81 0.49 18.43
CA ASN A 66 -5.82 -0.08 19.34
C ASN A 66 -4.98 -1.12 18.60
N LEU A 67 -3.67 -1.04 18.82
CA LEU A 67 -2.68 -1.93 18.25
C LEU A 67 -1.87 -2.58 19.36
N ASN A 68 -1.84 -3.91 19.39
CA ASN A 68 -1.01 -4.64 20.35
C ASN A 68 -0.54 -5.97 19.79
N VAL A 69 0.62 -6.43 20.23
CA VAL A 69 1.00 -7.83 20.04
C VAL A 69 0.14 -8.69 20.97
N SER A 70 -0.35 -9.82 20.46
CA SER A 70 -1.34 -10.66 21.11
C SER A 70 -0.98 -12.14 21.00
N THR A 71 -1.30 -12.89 22.05
CA THR A 71 -1.22 -14.37 22.08
C THR A 71 -2.59 -15.03 21.90
N GLU A 72 -3.64 -14.26 21.62
CA GLU A 72 -5.02 -14.77 21.48
C GLU A 72 -5.21 -15.60 20.21
N ALA A 73 -4.60 -15.17 19.11
CA ALA A 73 -4.56 -15.88 17.85
C ALA A 73 -3.23 -15.58 17.15
N TYR A 74 -2.62 -16.59 16.53
CA TYR A 74 -1.41 -16.44 15.73
C TYR A 74 -1.38 -17.50 14.62
N LYS A 75 -0.70 -17.21 13.52
CA LYS A 75 -0.54 -18.08 12.36
C LYS A 75 0.71 -18.93 12.47
N THR A 76 1.82 -18.33 12.91
CA THR A 76 3.04 -19.03 13.31
C THR A 76 3.54 -18.48 14.66
N GLY A 77 4.57 -19.08 15.24
CA GLY A 77 5.10 -18.61 16.52
C GLY A 77 4.12 -18.73 17.69
N ASN A 78 4.07 -17.68 18.52
CA ASN A 78 3.19 -17.56 19.69
C ASN A 78 2.41 -16.24 19.72
N THR A 79 2.71 -15.32 18.80
CA THR A 79 2.18 -13.97 18.80
C THR A 79 1.75 -13.53 17.40
N SER A 80 0.82 -12.58 17.35
CA SER A 80 0.49 -11.84 16.14
C SER A 80 0.14 -10.40 16.49
N LEU A 81 -0.04 -9.56 15.47
CA LEU A 81 -0.54 -8.21 15.65
C LEU A 81 -2.07 -8.23 15.74
N LYS A 82 -2.60 -7.82 16.89
CA LYS A 82 -4.03 -7.59 17.08
C LYS A 82 -4.35 -6.12 16.80
N VAL A 83 -5.38 -5.92 15.98
CA VAL A 83 -5.96 -4.61 15.68
C VAL A 83 -7.40 -4.62 16.17
N SER A 84 -7.80 -3.64 16.97
CA SER A 84 -9.15 -3.56 17.55
C SER A 84 -9.65 -2.12 17.69
N GLY A 85 -10.94 -1.95 17.98
CA GLY A 85 -11.55 -0.64 18.24
C GLY A 85 -11.79 0.20 16.98
N LEU A 86 -11.83 -0.43 15.79
CA LEU A 86 -12.07 0.30 14.55
C LEU A 86 -13.56 0.51 14.32
N ASN A 87 -13.90 1.67 13.74
CA ASN A 87 -15.21 1.96 13.14
C ASN A 87 -15.08 2.02 11.61
N GLU A 88 -14.07 2.73 11.12
CA GLU A 88 -13.59 2.74 9.73
C GLU A 88 -12.13 3.19 9.84
N SER A 89 -11.17 2.26 9.87
CA SER A 89 -9.79 2.66 10.16
C SER A 89 -8.77 1.82 9.42
N ALA A 90 -7.62 2.45 9.22
CA ALA A 90 -6.44 1.84 8.66
C ALA A 90 -5.34 1.71 9.73
N VAL A 91 -4.60 0.61 9.67
CA VAL A 91 -3.28 0.54 10.31
C VAL A 91 -2.21 0.63 9.23
N MET A 92 -1.16 1.35 9.55
CA MET A 92 -0.10 1.70 8.62
C MET A 92 1.23 1.21 9.18
N LEU A 93 2.09 0.71 8.31
CA LEU A 93 3.46 0.32 8.63
C LEU A 93 4.38 1.18 7.77
N ASP A 94 5.29 1.94 8.41
CA ASP A 94 6.34 2.65 7.69
C ASP A 94 7.34 1.64 7.09
N THR A 95 7.45 1.67 5.76
CA THR A 95 8.33 0.82 4.97
C THR A 95 9.32 1.62 4.14
N SER A 96 9.55 2.91 4.48
CA SER A 96 10.32 3.87 3.66
C SER A 96 11.73 3.41 3.28
N ASN A 97 12.29 2.42 3.99
CA ASN A 97 13.60 1.85 3.74
C ASN A 97 13.56 0.45 3.07
N SER A 98 12.39 -0.09 2.75
CA SER A 98 12.21 -1.46 2.28
C SER A 98 12.10 -1.58 0.75
N PHE A 99 11.84 -0.47 0.05
CA PHE A 99 11.63 -0.46 -1.40
C PHE A 99 12.71 0.31 -2.16
N THR A 100 13.10 -0.27 -3.28
CA THR A 100 14.11 0.23 -4.22
C THR A 100 13.44 0.41 -5.58
N ASN A 101 13.76 1.51 -6.25
CA ASN A 101 13.22 1.81 -7.57
C ASN A 101 13.56 0.74 -8.60
N GLY A 102 12.60 0.38 -9.45
CA GLY A 102 12.81 -0.55 -10.55
C GLY A 102 12.77 -2.02 -10.16
N TYR A 103 12.41 -2.35 -8.91
CA TYR A 103 12.20 -3.71 -8.45
C TYR A 103 10.72 -4.09 -8.48
N GLU A 104 10.49 -5.38 -8.67
CA GLU A 104 9.20 -6.00 -8.42
C GLU A 104 9.22 -6.60 -7.02
N TYR A 105 8.11 -6.49 -6.30
CA TYR A 105 7.93 -6.95 -4.94
C TYR A 105 6.73 -7.87 -4.88
N THR A 106 6.84 -8.91 -4.08
CA THR A 106 5.68 -9.65 -3.57
C THR A 106 5.50 -9.25 -2.12
N ILE A 107 4.29 -8.83 -1.77
CA ILE A 107 3.94 -8.45 -0.40
C ILE A 107 2.82 -9.36 0.04
N SER A 108 3.00 -10.00 1.20
CA SER A 108 2.05 -10.98 1.72
C SER A 108 1.86 -10.81 3.22
N ALA A 109 0.67 -11.11 3.72
CA ALA A 109 0.41 -11.27 5.15
C ALA A 109 -0.67 -12.32 5.37
N TRP A 110 -0.61 -13.01 6.50
CA TRP A 110 -1.76 -13.77 6.98
C TRP A 110 -2.64 -12.85 7.81
N VAL A 111 -3.94 -12.90 7.57
CA VAL A 111 -4.92 -12.13 8.31
C VAL A 111 -6.02 -13.04 8.84
N LYS A 112 -6.57 -12.70 9.99
CA LYS A 112 -7.72 -13.39 10.56
C LYS A 112 -8.69 -12.37 11.13
N ALA A 113 -9.90 -12.32 10.60
CA ALA A 113 -10.97 -11.56 11.24
C ALA A 113 -11.32 -12.21 12.59
N SER A 114 -11.62 -11.38 13.59
CA SER A 114 -12.12 -11.80 14.91
C SER A 114 -13.60 -11.42 15.07
N SER A 115 -13.99 -10.28 14.48
CA SER A 115 -15.39 -9.85 14.39
C SER A 115 -16.08 -10.42 13.14
N THR A 116 -17.35 -10.80 13.28
CA THR A 116 -18.22 -11.20 12.16
C THR A 116 -18.72 -10.02 11.33
N GLU A 117 -18.45 -8.79 11.76
CA GLU A 117 -18.88 -7.56 11.09
C GLU A 117 -17.83 -7.06 10.07
N ILE A 118 -16.67 -7.73 9.97
CA ILE A 118 -15.68 -7.41 8.94
C ILE A 118 -16.10 -8.06 7.62
N ASP A 119 -16.39 -7.23 6.63
CA ASP A 119 -16.72 -7.66 5.27
C ASP A 119 -15.46 -7.86 4.43
N GLU A 120 -14.43 -7.04 4.66
CA GLU A 120 -13.25 -6.95 3.80
C GLU A 120 -12.00 -6.47 4.55
N ILE A 121 -10.85 -7.07 4.21
CA ILE A 121 -9.52 -6.55 4.58
C ILE A 121 -8.71 -6.33 3.30
N ASN A 122 -8.21 -5.10 3.17
CA ASN A 122 -7.38 -4.64 2.07
C ASN A 122 -5.94 -4.44 2.52
N LEU A 123 -5.01 -4.82 1.64
CA LEU A 123 -3.59 -4.50 1.72
C LEU A 123 -3.26 -3.52 0.60
N ALA A 124 -2.85 -2.31 0.96
CA ALA A 124 -2.44 -1.27 0.02
C ALA A 124 -1.01 -0.81 0.31
N LEU A 125 -0.37 -0.19 -0.68
CA LEU A 125 0.89 0.52 -0.54
C LEU A 125 0.69 1.96 -0.97
N ASN A 126 0.97 2.84 -0.04
CA ASN A 126 1.07 4.27 -0.28
C ASN A 126 2.54 4.60 -0.54
N LEU A 127 2.85 5.21 -1.67
CA LEU A 127 4.16 5.75 -1.97
C LEU A 127 4.08 7.27 -2.13
N ILE A 128 5.12 7.97 -1.69
CA ILE A 128 5.33 9.37 -2.03
C ILE A 128 6.74 9.50 -2.62
N ASP A 129 6.83 10.00 -3.84
CA ASP A 129 8.10 10.30 -4.51
C ASP A 129 8.22 11.80 -4.82
N GLU A 130 9.17 12.21 -5.67
CA GLU A 130 9.30 13.62 -6.05
C GLU A 130 8.15 14.13 -6.93
N ALA A 131 7.43 13.24 -7.61
CA ALA A 131 6.25 13.60 -8.39
C ALA A 131 4.97 13.71 -7.53
N GLY A 132 4.98 13.19 -6.30
CA GLY A 132 3.89 13.34 -5.33
C GLY A 132 3.31 12.00 -4.85
N PRO A 133 2.13 12.03 -4.21
CA PRO A 133 1.53 10.84 -3.62
C PRO A 133 0.97 9.89 -4.69
N ARG A 134 1.12 8.60 -4.44
CA ARG A 134 0.62 7.49 -5.26
C ARG A 134 0.08 6.42 -4.32
N GLU A 135 -1.21 6.19 -4.37
CA GLU A 135 -1.83 5.04 -3.70
C GLU A 135 -2.01 3.91 -4.70
N LYS A 136 -1.62 2.69 -4.30
CA LYS A 136 -1.93 1.48 -5.06
C LYS A 136 -2.44 0.39 -4.14
N LEU A 137 -3.64 -0.09 -4.42
CA LEU A 137 -4.15 -1.32 -3.81
C LEU A 137 -3.28 -2.50 -4.27
N ILE A 138 -2.77 -3.29 -3.33
CA ILE A 138 -1.89 -4.44 -3.61
C ILE A 138 -2.66 -5.74 -3.54
N ALA A 139 -3.49 -5.95 -2.52
CA ALA A 139 -4.29 -7.16 -2.35
C ALA A 139 -5.60 -6.83 -1.62
N GLN A 140 -6.61 -7.66 -1.84
CA GLN A 140 -7.94 -7.53 -1.24
C GLN A 140 -8.46 -8.93 -0.93
N HIS A 141 -9.13 -9.08 0.21
CA HIS A 141 -9.90 -10.29 0.50
C HIS A 141 -11.27 -9.92 1.05
N VAL A 142 -12.31 -10.52 0.46
CA VAL A 142 -13.71 -10.32 0.80
C VAL A 142 -14.19 -11.56 1.57
N PHE A 143 -14.70 -11.35 2.79
CA PHE A 143 -15.07 -12.43 3.70
C PHE A 143 -16.46 -13.04 3.39
N ASP A 144 -17.35 -12.35 2.67
CA ASP A 144 -18.55 -12.94 2.02
C ASP A 144 -19.23 -11.99 1.00
N GLN A 145 -19.19 -12.27 -0.32
CA GLN A 145 -20.23 -11.88 -1.31
C GLN A 145 -20.16 -12.72 -2.59
N VAL A 146 -21.34 -13.08 -3.10
CA VAL A 146 -21.62 -13.83 -4.33
C VAL A 146 -21.30 -12.96 -5.57
N SER A 147 -20.25 -13.35 -6.31
CA SER A 147 -20.00 -13.08 -7.75
C SER A 147 -20.06 -11.64 -8.30
N ALA A 148 -18.89 -11.07 -8.68
CA ALA A 148 -18.60 -10.61 -10.06
C ALA A 148 -17.10 -10.19 -10.24
N LYS A 149 -16.45 -10.74 -11.28
CA LYS A 149 -15.08 -10.47 -11.78
C LYS A 149 -14.99 -9.10 -12.54
N PRO A 150 -13.79 -8.57 -12.92
CA PRO A 150 -12.41 -8.92 -12.53
C PRO A 150 -11.50 -7.72 -12.16
N LEU A 151 -10.52 -7.93 -11.26
CA LEU A 151 -9.12 -7.51 -11.47
C LEU A 151 -8.22 -8.56 -10.81
N THR A 152 -7.21 -9.05 -11.53
CA THR A 152 -6.49 -10.28 -11.18
C THR A 152 -5.49 -10.06 -10.05
N LEU A 153 -5.96 -10.26 -8.82
CA LEU A 153 -5.17 -10.64 -7.66
C LEU A 153 -5.68 -12.00 -7.22
N THR A 154 -4.84 -13.02 -7.33
CA THR A 154 -5.21 -14.40 -6.99
C THR A 154 -5.18 -14.57 -5.46
N ALA A 155 -6.17 -14.02 -4.77
CA ALA A 155 -6.55 -14.55 -3.46
C ALA A 155 -7.22 -15.91 -3.71
N VAL A 156 -6.52 -17.01 -3.41
CA VAL A 156 -7.07 -18.37 -3.51
C VAL A 156 -7.81 -18.70 -2.21
N ASN A 157 -9.15 -18.86 -2.30
CA ASN A 157 -10.11 -19.59 -1.42
C ASN A 157 -10.13 -19.20 0.09
N SER A 158 -11.24 -19.20 0.83
CA SER A 158 -12.44 -20.04 0.85
C SER A 158 -13.53 -19.36 1.67
N GLN A 159 -14.80 -19.64 1.36
CA GLN A 159 -15.90 -19.44 2.30
C GLN A 159 -15.62 -20.23 3.59
N ASN A 160 -15.19 -19.54 4.65
CA ASN A 160 -15.30 -20.02 6.01
C ASN A 160 -15.33 -18.83 6.95
N SER A 161 -16.47 -18.68 7.60
CA SER A 161 -16.79 -17.77 8.69
C SER A 161 -15.60 -17.37 9.56
N GLY A 162 -15.21 -16.10 9.55
CA GLY A 162 -14.59 -15.29 10.62
C GLY A 162 -13.55 -15.90 11.60
N ASN A 163 -12.95 -17.06 11.31
CA ASN A 163 -12.12 -17.79 12.29
C ASN A 163 -10.89 -18.48 11.67
N GLU A 164 -10.75 -18.44 10.35
CA GLU A 164 -9.59 -19.02 9.67
C GLU A 164 -8.58 -17.93 9.29
N TRP A 165 -7.31 -18.32 9.26
CA TRP A 165 -6.25 -17.47 8.73
C TRP A 165 -6.30 -17.49 7.21
N VAL A 166 -6.29 -16.32 6.60
CA VAL A 166 -6.32 -16.11 5.16
C VAL A 166 -5.02 -15.44 4.73
N LEU A 167 -4.39 -15.95 3.68
CA LEU A 167 -3.25 -15.29 3.06
C LEU A 167 -3.75 -14.20 2.10
N ILE A 168 -3.38 -12.95 2.37
CA ILE A 168 -3.51 -11.85 1.40
C ILE A 168 -2.14 -11.57 0.81
N GLN A 169 -2.06 -11.56 -0.52
CA GLN A 169 -0.81 -11.38 -1.25
C GLN A 169 -1.04 -10.63 -2.55
N GLY A 170 -0.10 -9.76 -2.92
CA GLY A 170 -0.08 -9.13 -4.22
C GLY A 170 1.32 -8.85 -4.72
N HIS A 171 1.41 -8.68 -6.04
CA HIS A 171 2.64 -8.29 -6.72
C HIS A 171 2.63 -6.80 -7.01
N TYR A 172 3.76 -6.15 -6.77
CA TYR A 172 3.93 -4.72 -6.87
C TYR A 172 5.25 -4.39 -7.56
N GLN A 173 5.16 -3.85 -8.77
CA GLN A 173 6.28 -3.18 -9.41
C GLN A 173 6.03 -1.68 -9.44
N HIS A 174 7.08 -0.90 -9.21
CA HIS A 174 7.01 0.55 -9.34
C HIS A 174 8.24 1.14 -10.03
N LEU A 175 7.99 2.27 -10.70
CA LEU A 175 8.99 3.19 -11.21
C LEU A 175 8.80 4.52 -10.49
N LEU A 176 9.74 4.86 -9.62
CA LEU A 176 9.80 6.16 -8.95
C LEU A 176 10.21 7.23 -9.93
N PHE A 177 9.62 8.40 -9.75
CA PHE A 177 10.06 9.63 -10.38
C PHE A 177 10.90 10.36 -9.34
N GLY A 178 12.22 10.34 -9.54
CA GLY A 178 13.17 10.87 -8.56
C GLY A 178 13.39 9.91 -7.38
N GLN A 179 13.54 10.47 -6.18
CA GLN A 179 13.77 9.73 -4.95
C GLN A 179 12.47 9.33 -4.24
N LEU A 180 12.47 8.17 -3.58
CA LEU A 180 11.42 7.81 -2.62
C LEU A 180 11.49 8.77 -1.43
N LYS A 181 10.36 9.36 -1.05
CA LYS A 181 10.26 10.22 0.15
C LYS A 181 9.65 9.47 1.32
N SER A 182 8.61 8.68 1.06
CA SER A 182 8.01 7.79 2.03
C SER A 182 7.31 6.62 1.36
N SER A 183 7.16 5.53 2.12
CA SER A 183 6.29 4.43 1.73
C SER A 183 5.65 3.80 2.95
N GLU A 184 4.39 3.41 2.82
CA GLU A 184 3.62 2.82 3.90
C GLU A 184 2.80 1.65 3.38
N ILE A 185 2.84 0.52 4.10
CA ILE A 185 1.84 -0.52 3.93
C ILE A 185 0.62 -0.16 4.75
N VAL A 186 -0.55 -0.30 4.14
CA VAL A 186 -1.81 0.06 4.76
C VAL A 186 -2.73 -1.14 4.76
N PHE A 187 -3.15 -1.57 5.95
CA PHE A 187 -4.26 -2.51 6.10
C PHE A 187 -5.53 -1.71 6.35
N LYS A 188 -6.47 -1.75 5.41
CA LYS A 188 -7.78 -1.09 5.53
C LYS A 188 -8.85 -2.14 5.73
N VAL A 189 -9.74 -1.92 6.68
CA VAL A 189 -10.90 -2.78 6.91
C VAL A 189 -12.15 -2.07 6.44
N LEU A 190 -13.00 -2.79 5.71
CA LEU A 190 -14.36 -2.35 5.39
C LEU A 190 -15.34 -3.35 6.00
N GLY A 191 -16.45 -2.84 6.54
CA GLY A 191 -17.58 -3.64 6.97
C GLY A 191 -18.19 -3.19 8.29
N GLY A 192 -19.46 -3.55 8.45
CA GLY A 192 -20.24 -3.40 9.68
C GLY A 192 -20.73 -1.97 9.95
N ASP A 193 -22.00 -1.85 10.35
CA ASP A 193 -22.53 -0.63 11.00
C ASP A 193 -22.06 -0.53 12.48
N GLY A 194 -21.26 -1.50 12.92
CA GLY A 194 -20.89 -1.75 14.29
C GLY A 194 -19.55 -1.12 14.68
N GLN A 195 -19.46 -0.73 15.95
CA GLN A 195 -18.20 -0.28 16.54
C GLN A 195 -17.42 -1.48 17.07
N ASN A 196 -16.10 -1.39 17.02
CA ASN A 196 -15.13 -2.38 17.52
C ASN A 196 -14.86 -3.56 16.56
N LEU A 197 -14.58 -3.27 15.28
CA LEU A 197 -14.00 -4.28 14.40
C LEU A 197 -12.64 -4.73 14.97
N GLU A 198 -12.39 -6.03 14.87
CA GLU A 198 -11.17 -6.68 15.39
C GLU A 198 -10.67 -7.72 14.39
N TYR A 199 -9.36 -7.69 14.14
CA TYR A 199 -8.67 -8.67 13.31
C TYR A 199 -7.21 -8.82 13.73
N PHE A 200 -6.56 -9.85 13.21
CA PHE A 200 -5.16 -10.18 13.45
C PHE A 200 -4.37 -10.15 12.14
N ILE A 201 -3.11 -9.73 12.21
CA ILE A 201 -2.12 -9.79 11.13
C ILE A 201 -0.93 -10.61 11.62
N ASP A 202 -0.42 -11.50 10.80
CA ASP A 202 0.78 -12.31 11.10
C ASP A 202 1.62 -12.57 9.84
N ASP A 203 2.90 -12.89 10.04
CA ASP A 203 3.89 -13.23 9.01
C ASP A 203 3.90 -12.25 7.80
N LEU A 204 3.88 -10.94 8.05
CA LEU A 204 3.97 -9.95 6.98
C LEU A 204 5.35 -10.01 6.33
N SER A 205 5.40 -10.24 5.02
CA SER A 205 6.64 -10.44 4.28
C SER A 205 6.73 -9.59 3.01
N PHE A 206 7.96 -9.19 2.69
CA PHE A 206 8.33 -8.44 1.49
C PHE A 206 9.43 -9.18 0.77
N THR A 207 9.17 -9.63 -0.46
CA THR A 207 10.14 -10.37 -1.27
C THR A 207 10.41 -9.63 -2.57
N ALA A 208 11.67 -9.30 -2.86
CA ALA A 208 12.04 -8.72 -4.14
C ALA A 208 12.16 -9.80 -5.23
N GLY A 209 11.53 -9.54 -6.37
CA GLY A 209 11.71 -10.24 -7.63
C GLY A 209 12.68 -9.49 -8.55
N LYS A 210 13.34 -10.25 -9.43
CA LYS A 210 14.18 -9.66 -10.49
C LYS A 210 13.29 -9.09 -11.59
N VAL A 211 13.43 -7.80 -11.87
CA VAL A 211 12.85 -7.22 -13.09
C VAL A 211 13.75 -7.61 -14.26
N SER A 212 13.22 -8.45 -15.14
CA SER A 212 13.86 -8.71 -16.43
C SER A 212 13.54 -7.53 -17.34
N ILE A 213 14.40 -6.51 -17.33
CA ILE A 213 14.39 -5.53 -18.41
C ILE A 213 14.91 -6.29 -19.63
N SER A 214 14.00 -6.70 -20.52
CA SER A 214 14.41 -7.18 -21.83
C SER A 214 15.04 -5.99 -22.55
N ASP A 215 16.37 -5.95 -22.60
CA ASP A 215 17.09 -5.07 -23.50
C ASP A 215 16.72 -5.47 -24.93
N ASP A 216 15.65 -4.88 -25.47
CA ASP A 216 15.26 -5.04 -26.87
C ASP A 216 16.15 -4.15 -27.75
N SER A 217 17.46 -4.31 -27.59
CA SER A 217 18.48 -3.68 -28.42
C SER A 217 18.77 -4.51 -29.67
N SER A 218 17.77 -5.23 -30.19
CA SER A 218 17.81 -5.82 -31.53
C SER A 218 17.56 -4.75 -32.61
N GLY A 219 18.29 -3.64 -32.52
CA GLY A 219 18.44 -2.70 -33.63
C GLY A 219 19.26 -3.38 -34.71
N GLY A 220 18.59 -3.82 -35.77
CA GLY A 220 19.19 -4.53 -36.90
C GLY A 220 20.31 -3.76 -37.60
N ASP A 221 21.30 -4.53 -38.04
CA ASP A 221 22.29 -4.15 -39.05
C ASP A 221 21.65 -3.95 -40.44
#